data_AF-A0A315XZY2-F1
#
_entry.id   AF-A0A315XZY2-F1
#
_cell.length_a   1.000
_cell.length_b   1.000
_cell.length_c   1.000
_cell.angle_alpha   90.00
_cell.angle_beta   90.00
_cell.angle_gamma   90.00
#
_symmetry.space_group_name_H-M   'P 1'
#
loop_
_entity.id
_entity.type
_entity.pdbx_description
1 polymer ?
#
loop_
_entity_poly.entity_id
_entity_poly.type
_entity_poly.pdbx_seq_one_letter_code
_entity_poly.pdbx_strand_id
1 'polypeptide(L)'
;MIKIVVCLKMVPGKLIDAERSGLIINPYDLFVLEKLAEFKKTTDISVIGICMGGESAREGLVRSKALVCDDIYWLNDIKFAQADTIATTKTLSAAIKKYIPDADAVICGGHAIDGETGQVPAELSEKLGITYFSSVADIESFGHDSAVIVKKDEGSEMTVRCRYPFLLSVDSFLTYASNLNIIALKRAQKWEYKIISSEELGIAQTDCGAAGSKTKVINSVNIIYKKESIEVGGSIKEKADHVKKLLQQ
;
A
#
# COMPACT_ATOMS: atom_id res chain seq x y z
N MET A 1 -21.52 -3.74 10.91
CA MET A 1 -20.19 -4.17 10.47
C MET A 1 -19.79 -3.45 9.20
N ILE A 2 -18.73 -2.64 9.26
CA ILE A 2 -18.17 -1.87 8.14
C ILE A 2 -17.15 -2.75 7.39
N LYS A 3 -17.25 -2.88 6.07
CA LYS A 3 -16.37 -3.70 5.24
C LYS A 3 -15.27 -2.88 4.60
N ILE A 4 -14.03 -3.15 4.99
CA ILE A 4 -12.84 -2.41 4.55
C ILE A 4 -11.94 -3.35 3.75
N VAL A 5 -11.70 -3.00 2.48
CA VAL A 5 -10.72 -3.67 1.63
C VAL A 5 -9.37 -2.97 1.76
N VAL A 6 -8.31 -3.73 2.02
CA VAL A 6 -6.94 -3.23 2.06
C VAL A 6 -6.17 -3.79 0.88
N CYS A 7 -5.68 -2.91 0.00
CA CYS A 7 -4.80 -3.32 -1.09
C CYS A 7 -3.39 -3.54 -0.54
N LEU A 8 -2.90 -4.76 -0.66
CA LEU A 8 -1.61 -5.21 -0.15
C LEU A 8 -0.63 -5.41 -1.29
N LYS A 9 0.56 -4.85 -1.16
CA LYS A 9 1.70 -5.13 -2.03
C LYS A 9 2.89 -5.61 -1.23
N MET A 10 3.54 -6.66 -1.74
CA MET A 10 4.79 -7.17 -1.22
C MET A 10 5.95 -6.58 -2.01
N VAL A 11 6.89 -5.96 -1.32
CA VAL A 11 8.01 -5.19 -1.90
C VAL A 11 9.35 -5.75 -1.41
N PRO A 12 10.46 -5.57 -2.15
CA PRO A 12 11.76 -6.08 -1.72
C PRO A 12 12.23 -5.45 -0.40
N GLY A 13 12.55 -6.28 0.60
CA GLY A 13 13.00 -5.83 1.92
C GLY A 13 14.28 -4.99 1.89
N LYS A 14 15.16 -5.28 0.92
CA LYS A 14 16.42 -4.57 0.67
C LYS A 14 16.29 -3.07 0.42
N LEU A 15 15.08 -2.59 0.09
CA LEU A 15 14.79 -1.17 -0.11
C LEU A 15 14.68 -0.41 1.22
N ILE A 16 14.42 -1.12 2.32
CA ILE A 16 14.39 -0.55 3.66
C ILE A 16 15.71 -0.77 4.38
N ASP A 17 16.24 -1.99 4.28
CA ASP A 17 17.46 -2.41 4.96
C ASP A 17 18.21 -3.37 4.04
N ALA A 18 19.44 -3.02 3.66
CA ALA A 18 20.24 -3.77 2.69
C ALA A 18 20.46 -5.24 3.09
N GLU A 19 20.43 -5.56 4.38
CA GLU A 19 20.59 -6.93 4.89
C GLU A 19 19.27 -7.72 4.89
N ARG A 20 18.13 -7.03 4.72
CA ARG A 20 16.81 -7.62 4.75
C ARG A 20 16.46 -8.29 3.42
N SER A 21 16.61 -9.61 3.39
CA SER A 21 16.24 -10.43 2.23
C SER A 21 14.72 -10.62 2.07
N GLY A 22 14.32 -11.11 0.90
CA GLY A 22 12.92 -11.48 0.62
C GLY A 22 11.99 -10.31 0.34
N LEU A 23 10.69 -10.62 0.29
CA LEU A 23 9.63 -9.62 0.17
C LEU A 23 9.02 -9.33 1.55
N ILE A 24 8.58 -8.10 1.73
CA ILE A 24 7.93 -7.61 2.95
C ILE A 24 6.64 -6.90 2.57
N ILE A 25 5.72 -6.72 3.53
CA ILE A 25 4.57 -5.85 3.33
C ILE A 25 5.08 -4.43 3.10
N ASN A 26 4.57 -3.76 2.06
CA ASN A 26 4.85 -2.34 1.82
C ASN A 26 4.61 -1.53 3.11
N PRO A 27 5.54 -0.66 3.56
CA PRO A 27 5.42 0.04 4.83
C PRO A 27 4.11 0.83 5.01
N TYR A 28 3.64 1.48 3.94
CA TYR A 28 2.36 2.20 3.95
C TYR A 28 1.17 1.26 4.16
N ASP A 29 1.18 0.09 3.52
CA ASP A 29 0.13 -0.92 3.68
C ASP A 29 0.18 -1.53 5.09
N LEU A 30 1.39 -1.73 5.66
CA LEU A 30 1.57 -2.22 7.02
C LEU A 30 1.00 -1.23 8.06
N PHE A 31 1.23 0.07 7.86
CA PHE A 31 0.64 1.12 8.70
C PHE A 31 -0.89 1.03 8.72
N VAL A 32 -1.51 0.86 7.55
CA VAL A 32 -2.97 0.68 7.43
C VAL A 32 -3.43 -0.55 8.21
N LEU A 33 -2.76 -1.69 8.06
CA LEU A 33 -3.11 -2.91 8.78
C LEU A 33 -3.05 -2.75 10.30
N GLU A 34 -2.01 -2.07 10.81
CA GLU A 34 -1.86 -1.82 12.24
C GLU A 34 -2.93 -0.86 12.78
N LYS A 35 -3.24 0.21 12.05
CA LYS A 35 -4.32 1.14 12.41
C LYS A 35 -5.67 0.42 12.47
N LEU A 36 -5.97 -0.40 11.46
CA LEU A 36 -7.19 -1.21 11.45
C LEU A 36 -7.22 -2.24 12.58
N ALA A 37 -6.07 -2.82 12.97
CA ALA A 37 -6.00 -3.73 14.12
C ALA A 37 -6.41 -3.03 15.43
N GLU A 38 -6.02 -1.77 15.60
CA GLU A 38 -6.45 -0.96 16.75
C GLU A 38 -7.96 -0.64 16.68
N PHE A 39 -8.46 -0.19 15.52
CA PHE A 39 -9.89 0.10 15.36
C PHE A 39 -10.78 -1.11 15.62
N LYS A 40 -10.35 -2.31 15.21
CA LYS A 40 -11.11 -3.54 15.39
C LYS A 40 -11.35 -3.93 16.86
N LYS A 41 -10.61 -3.34 17.81
CA LYS A 41 -10.83 -3.55 19.25
C LYS A 41 -12.09 -2.83 19.75
N THR A 42 -12.49 -1.74 19.11
CA THR A 42 -13.57 -0.85 19.58
C THR A 42 -14.66 -0.61 18.53
N THR A 43 -14.41 -1.00 17.28
CA THR A 43 -15.28 -0.75 16.14
C THR A 43 -15.58 -2.04 15.40
N ASP A 44 -16.85 -2.26 15.07
CA ASP A 44 -17.33 -3.41 14.30
C ASP A 44 -16.94 -3.29 12.82
N ILE A 45 -15.68 -3.61 12.52
CA ILE A 45 -15.11 -3.60 11.16
C ILE A 45 -14.69 -5.01 10.72
N SER A 46 -14.90 -5.31 9.44
CA SER A 46 -14.32 -6.47 8.77
C SER A 46 -13.23 -6.00 7.82
N VAL A 47 -12.04 -6.59 7.91
CA VAL A 47 -10.86 -6.20 7.13
C VAL A 47 -10.54 -7.29 6.14
N ILE A 48 -10.61 -6.98 4.85
CA ILE A 48 -10.39 -7.91 3.75
C ILE A 48 -9.14 -7.47 3.00
N GLY A 49 -8.09 -8.29 3.01
CA GLY A 49 -6.91 -8.03 2.19
C GLY A 49 -7.17 -8.38 0.73
N ILE A 50 -6.57 -7.63 -0.19
CA ILE A 50 -6.45 -8.04 -1.59
C ILE A 50 -5.02 -7.85 -2.06
N CYS A 51 -4.42 -8.89 -2.64
CA CYS A 51 -3.04 -8.84 -3.10
C CYS A 51 -2.92 -9.46 -4.49
N MET A 52 -2.30 -8.75 -5.42
CA MET A 52 -1.86 -9.29 -6.70
C MET A 52 -0.36 -9.58 -6.64
N GLY A 53 0.00 -10.85 -6.73
CA GLY A 53 1.40 -11.26 -6.60
C GLY A 53 1.57 -12.76 -6.67
N GLY A 54 2.78 -13.20 -7.05
CA GLY A 54 3.14 -14.62 -7.09
C GLY A 54 3.38 -15.22 -5.71
N GLU A 55 3.87 -16.45 -5.69
CA GLU A 55 4.12 -17.26 -4.50
C GLU A 55 4.98 -16.58 -3.42
N SER A 56 5.92 -15.72 -3.84
CA SER A 56 6.78 -14.94 -2.94
C SER A 56 6.01 -13.98 -2.02
N ALA A 57 4.74 -13.69 -2.31
CA ALA A 57 3.89 -12.86 -1.45
C ALA A 57 3.37 -13.60 -0.21
N ARG A 58 3.41 -14.94 -0.20
CA ARG A 58 2.75 -15.80 0.79
C ARG A 58 3.06 -15.43 2.24
N GLU A 59 4.33 -15.21 2.57
CA GLU A 59 4.73 -14.86 3.94
C GLU A 59 4.08 -13.55 4.41
N GLY A 60 4.05 -12.54 3.53
CA GLY A 60 3.38 -11.27 3.80
C GLY A 60 1.87 -11.44 3.99
N LEU A 61 1.22 -12.29 3.19
CA LEU A 61 -0.22 -12.56 3.33
C LEU A 61 -0.54 -13.22 4.67
N VAL A 62 0.26 -14.21 5.08
CA VAL A 62 0.13 -14.86 6.40
C VAL A 62 0.31 -13.82 7.51
N ARG A 63 1.26 -12.91 7.39
CA ARG A 63 1.47 -11.83 8.36
C ARG A 63 0.28 -10.86 8.40
N SER A 64 -0.26 -10.44 7.25
CA SER A 64 -1.45 -9.59 7.18
C SER A 64 -2.68 -10.26 7.80
N LYS A 65 -2.86 -11.57 7.54
CA LYS A 65 -3.91 -12.42 8.13
C LYS A 65 -3.76 -12.53 9.65
N ALA A 66 -2.54 -12.68 10.15
CA ALA A 66 -2.25 -12.76 11.57
C ALA A 66 -2.41 -11.41 12.29
N LEU A 67 -2.19 -10.30 11.59
CA LEU A 67 -2.34 -8.95 12.13
C LEU A 67 -3.80 -8.56 12.30
N VAL A 68 -4.60 -8.59 11.22
CA VAL A 68 -5.96 -8.03 11.25
C VAL A 68 -6.93 -8.60 10.22
N CYS A 69 -6.45 -9.08 9.06
CA CYS A 69 -7.34 -9.46 7.97
C CYS A 69 -8.23 -10.66 8.34
N ASP A 70 -9.54 -10.53 8.12
CA ASP A 70 -10.54 -11.59 8.25
C ASP A 70 -10.52 -12.56 7.07
N ASP A 71 -10.19 -12.06 5.89
CA ASP A 71 -9.95 -12.88 4.70
C ASP A 71 -8.97 -12.14 3.77
N ILE A 72 -8.36 -12.86 2.84
CA ILE A 72 -7.48 -12.27 1.84
C ILE A 72 -7.75 -12.89 0.46
N TYR A 73 -8.04 -12.02 -0.49
CA TYR A 73 -8.20 -12.33 -1.90
C TYR A 73 -6.84 -12.27 -2.59
N TRP A 74 -6.29 -13.43 -2.95
CA TRP A 74 -4.97 -13.52 -3.54
C TRP A 74 -5.05 -13.74 -5.05
N LEU A 75 -4.81 -12.68 -5.82
CA LEU A 75 -4.77 -12.72 -7.27
C LEU A 75 -3.39 -13.24 -7.70
N ASN A 76 -3.31 -14.54 -7.97
CA ASN A 76 -2.08 -15.25 -8.28
C ASN A 76 -2.24 -16.05 -9.58
N ASP A 77 -1.68 -15.50 -10.65
CA ASP A 77 -1.62 -16.11 -11.97
C ASP A 77 -0.40 -15.53 -12.70
N ILE A 78 0.35 -16.36 -13.43
CA ILE A 78 1.46 -15.90 -14.25
C ILE A 78 1.02 -14.87 -15.30
N LYS A 79 -0.25 -14.92 -15.73
CA LYS A 79 -0.86 -13.95 -16.65
C LYS A 79 -0.95 -12.54 -16.05
N PHE A 80 -0.85 -12.37 -14.72
CA PHE A 80 -0.80 -11.05 -14.06
C PHE A 80 0.62 -10.47 -13.96
N ALA A 81 1.65 -11.24 -14.32
CA ALA A 81 3.03 -10.81 -14.17
C ALA A 81 3.37 -9.59 -15.05
N GLN A 82 4.28 -8.76 -14.56
CA GLN A 82 4.79 -7.57 -15.26
C GLN A 82 3.68 -6.58 -15.67
N ALA A 83 2.61 -6.52 -14.89
CA ALA A 83 1.58 -5.50 -15.03
C ALA A 83 2.15 -4.11 -14.70
N ASP A 84 1.81 -3.11 -15.51
CA ASP A 84 1.88 -1.71 -15.10
C ASP A 84 0.69 -1.34 -14.20
N THR A 85 0.57 -0.05 -13.86
CA THR A 85 -0.49 0.44 -12.97
C THR A 85 -1.88 0.22 -13.55
N ILE A 86 -2.06 0.43 -14.86
CA ILE A 86 -3.35 0.27 -15.55
C ILE A 86 -3.80 -1.19 -15.54
N ALA A 87 -2.90 -2.12 -15.89
CA ALA A 87 -3.20 -3.55 -15.85
C ALA A 87 -3.44 -4.05 -14.41
N THR A 88 -2.68 -3.52 -13.45
CA THR A 88 -2.86 -3.81 -12.01
C THR A 88 -4.24 -3.37 -11.54
N THR A 89 -4.63 -2.13 -11.82
CA THR A 89 -5.88 -1.54 -11.33
C THR A 89 -7.11 -2.15 -12.03
N LYS A 90 -7.00 -2.54 -13.30
CA LYS A 90 -8.01 -3.36 -13.98
C LYS A 90 -8.24 -4.69 -13.24
N THR A 91 -7.16 -5.39 -12.92
CA THR A 91 -7.21 -6.69 -12.23
C THR A 91 -7.80 -6.55 -10.82
N LEU A 92 -7.31 -5.59 -10.03
CA LEU A 92 -7.84 -5.31 -8.69
C LEU A 92 -9.31 -4.89 -8.70
N SER A 93 -9.70 -3.97 -9.60
CA SER A 93 -11.09 -3.50 -9.68
C SER A 93 -12.05 -4.61 -10.09
N ALA A 94 -11.67 -5.48 -11.02
CA ALA A 94 -12.47 -6.64 -11.40
C ALA A 94 -12.68 -7.58 -10.20
N ALA A 95 -11.63 -7.83 -9.41
CA ALA A 95 -11.72 -8.70 -8.25
C ALA A 95 -12.59 -8.10 -7.13
N ILE A 96 -12.39 -6.82 -6.81
CA ILE A 96 -13.21 -6.12 -5.79
C ILE A 96 -14.69 -6.13 -6.22
N LYS A 97 -15.00 -5.76 -7.47
CA LYS A 97 -16.38 -5.76 -7.98
C LYS A 97 -17.02 -7.14 -7.96
N LYS A 98 -16.27 -8.20 -8.28
CA LYS A 98 -16.80 -9.56 -8.38
C LYS A 98 -17.03 -10.20 -7.02
N TYR A 99 -16.11 -10.00 -6.08
CA TYR A 99 -16.08 -10.77 -4.85
C TYR A 99 -16.37 -9.96 -3.58
N ILE A 100 -16.24 -8.64 -3.64
CA ILE A 100 -16.46 -7.73 -2.51
C ILE A 100 -17.27 -6.50 -2.97
N PRO A 101 -18.42 -6.68 -3.65
CA PRO A 101 -19.17 -5.57 -4.25
C PRO A 101 -19.75 -4.59 -3.23
N ASP A 102 -19.84 -5.00 -1.96
CA ASP A 102 -20.41 -4.25 -0.86
C ASP A 102 -19.34 -3.70 0.12
N ALA A 103 -18.13 -3.46 -0.38
CA ALA A 103 -17.10 -2.77 0.38
C ALA A 103 -17.51 -1.31 0.68
N ASP A 104 -17.45 -0.93 1.96
CA ASP A 104 -17.69 0.45 2.40
C ASP A 104 -16.46 1.33 2.16
N ALA A 105 -15.26 0.76 2.28
CA ALA A 105 -14.02 1.49 2.03
C ALA A 105 -12.97 0.61 1.34
N VAL A 106 -12.17 1.23 0.48
CA VAL A 106 -10.93 0.66 -0.06
C VAL A 106 -9.77 1.52 0.44
N ILE A 107 -8.74 0.90 1.00
CA ILE A 107 -7.58 1.60 1.54
C ILE A 107 -6.32 1.03 0.91
N CYS A 108 -5.50 1.92 0.37
CA CYS A 108 -4.18 1.61 -0.17
C CYS A 108 -3.12 2.38 0.62
N GLY A 109 -1.87 1.89 0.64
CA GLY A 109 -0.74 2.77 0.86
C GLY A 109 -0.64 3.83 -0.24
N GLY A 110 -0.09 5.00 0.09
CA GLY A 110 0.11 6.14 -0.81
C GLY A 110 0.85 5.76 -2.08
N HIS A 111 1.95 5.03 -1.90
CA HIS A 111 2.72 4.42 -2.96
C HIS A 111 3.39 3.15 -2.44
N ALA A 112 3.96 2.38 -3.36
CA ALA A 112 4.82 1.27 -3.03
C ALA A 112 6.27 1.66 -3.24
N ILE A 113 7.14 1.33 -2.28
CA ILE A 113 8.54 1.78 -2.25
C ILE A 113 9.44 1.22 -3.37
N ASP A 114 8.94 0.24 -4.14
CA ASP A 114 9.66 -0.37 -5.26
C ASP A 114 9.41 0.35 -6.60
N GLY A 115 8.16 0.71 -6.87
CA GLY A 115 7.75 1.37 -8.12
C GLY A 115 7.51 2.86 -7.99
N GLU A 116 7.22 3.35 -6.78
CA GLU A 116 7.04 4.76 -6.39
C GLU A 116 6.10 5.59 -7.27
N THR A 117 5.23 4.97 -8.07
CA THR A 117 4.35 5.71 -8.99
C THR A 117 3.23 6.47 -8.30
N GLY A 118 2.73 5.97 -7.16
CA GLY A 118 1.57 6.53 -6.46
C GLY A 118 0.24 6.50 -7.25
N GLN A 119 0.20 5.80 -8.39
CA GLN A 119 -0.93 5.88 -9.34
C GLN A 119 -2.07 4.91 -9.03
N VAL A 120 -1.76 3.76 -8.43
CA VAL A 120 -2.74 2.67 -8.21
C VAL A 120 -3.99 3.13 -7.46
N PRO A 121 -3.91 3.90 -6.35
CA PRO A 121 -5.11 4.30 -5.61
C PRO A 121 -6.07 5.15 -6.46
N ALA A 122 -5.53 6.16 -7.16
CA ALA A 122 -6.32 7.05 -8.01
C ALA A 122 -6.96 6.29 -9.18
N GLU A 123 -6.18 5.49 -9.91
CA GLU A 123 -6.70 4.68 -11.03
C GLU A 123 -7.75 3.65 -10.57
N LEU A 124 -7.55 3.04 -9.40
CA LEU A 124 -8.49 2.07 -8.84
C LEU A 124 -9.81 2.74 -8.46
N SER A 125 -9.76 3.93 -7.87
CA SER A 125 -10.96 4.70 -7.48
C SER A 125 -11.84 5.03 -8.69
N GLU A 126 -11.22 5.45 -9.79
CA GLU A 126 -11.88 5.72 -11.06
C GLU A 126 -12.56 4.46 -11.61
N LYS A 127 -11.86 3.32 -11.60
CA LYS A 127 -12.42 2.05 -12.07
C LYS A 127 -13.54 1.53 -11.20
N LEU A 128 -13.52 1.81 -9.90
CA LEU A 128 -14.59 1.44 -8.97
C LEU A 128 -15.77 2.43 -9.01
N GLY A 129 -15.55 3.66 -9.49
CA GLY A 129 -16.55 4.72 -9.50
C GLY A 129 -16.85 5.26 -8.10
N ILE A 130 -15.84 5.32 -7.23
CA ILE A 130 -15.98 5.77 -5.83
C ILE A 130 -15.09 6.98 -5.54
N THR A 131 -15.49 7.81 -4.58
CA THR A 131 -14.76 9.02 -4.19
C THR A 131 -13.35 8.68 -3.70
N TYR A 132 -12.35 9.41 -4.17
CA TYR A 132 -10.95 9.24 -3.77
C TYR A 132 -10.48 10.37 -2.86
N PHE A 133 -9.82 10.01 -1.76
CA PHE A 133 -9.10 10.93 -0.90
C PHE A 133 -7.60 10.57 -0.92
N SER A 134 -6.82 11.44 -1.55
CA SER A 134 -5.35 11.36 -1.58
C SER A 134 -4.72 11.84 -0.29
N SER A 135 -3.42 11.58 -0.11
CA SER A 135 -2.58 12.19 0.94
C SER A 135 -3.17 12.17 2.34
N VAL A 136 -3.72 11.02 2.71
CA VAL A 136 -4.25 10.77 4.04
C VAL A 136 -3.07 10.52 4.98
N ALA A 137 -2.90 11.39 5.97
CA ALA A 137 -1.89 11.25 7.00
C ALA A 137 -2.36 10.34 8.14
N ASP A 138 -3.65 10.37 8.50
CA ASP A 138 -4.20 9.47 9.51
C ASP A 138 -5.70 9.21 9.29
N ILE A 139 -6.17 8.12 9.87
CA ILE A 139 -7.60 7.79 9.98
C ILE A 139 -7.96 7.96 11.45
N GLU A 140 -8.92 8.83 11.76
CA GLU A 140 -9.30 9.12 13.15
C GLU A 140 -10.40 8.20 13.65
N SER A 141 -11.40 7.90 12.81
CA SER A 141 -12.52 7.06 13.20
C SER A 141 -13.28 6.49 12.01
N PHE A 142 -13.95 5.35 12.25
CA PHE A 142 -14.97 4.80 11.38
C PHE A 142 -16.33 4.89 12.10
N GLY A 143 -17.26 5.65 11.52
CA GLY A 143 -18.65 5.75 11.95
C GLY A 143 -19.58 4.91 11.07
N HIS A 144 -20.89 5.00 11.32
CA HIS A 144 -21.91 4.20 10.63
C HIS A 144 -22.01 4.50 9.12
N ASP A 145 -21.99 5.77 8.72
CA ASP A 145 -22.19 6.20 7.31
C ASP A 145 -20.94 6.86 6.70
N SER A 146 -19.91 7.09 7.52
CA SER A 146 -18.73 7.86 7.15
C SER A 146 -17.54 7.54 8.04
N ALA A 147 -16.35 7.89 7.57
CA ALA A 147 -15.12 7.93 8.34
C ALA A 147 -14.64 9.38 8.50
N VAL A 148 -13.79 9.62 9.49
CA VAL A 148 -13.07 10.88 9.66
C VAL A 148 -11.58 10.63 9.44
N ILE A 149 -10.98 11.42 8.56
CA ILE A 149 -9.56 11.31 8.17
C ILE A 149 -8.85 12.64 8.38
N VAL A 150 -7.53 12.58 8.53
CA VAL A 150 -6.64 13.74 8.48
C VAL A 150 -5.85 13.66 7.18
N LYS A 151 -5.96 14.69 6.34
CA LYS A 151 -5.12 14.87 5.15
C LYS A 151 -4.02 15.88 5.42
N LYS A 152 -2.85 15.66 4.82
CA LYS A 152 -1.75 16.64 4.78
C LYS A 152 -1.42 16.95 3.33
N ASP A 153 -1.65 18.19 2.92
CA ASP A 153 -1.45 18.62 1.55
C ASP A 153 -0.83 20.02 1.54
N GLU A 154 0.27 20.19 0.79
CA GLU A 154 1.02 21.44 0.64
C GLU A 154 1.27 22.23 1.95
N GLY A 155 1.51 21.52 3.06
CA GLY A 155 1.76 22.13 4.38
C GLY A 155 0.50 22.54 5.16
N SER A 156 -0.69 22.28 4.61
CA SER A 156 -1.97 22.36 5.32
C SER A 156 -2.38 21.00 5.87
N GLU A 157 -2.93 20.99 7.09
CA GLU A 157 -3.57 19.83 7.68
C GLU A 157 -5.08 20.07 7.72
N MET A 158 -5.86 19.10 7.26
CA MET A 158 -7.32 19.21 7.23
C MET A 158 -7.97 17.91 7.69
N THR A 159 -8.98 18.05 8.56
CA THR A 159 -9.85 16.94 8.97
C THR A 159 -11.05 16.88 8.03
N VAL A 160 -11.26 15.72 7.40
CA VAL A 160 -12.30 15.52 6.39
C VAL A 160 -13.21 14.36 6.79
N ARG A 161 -14.52 14.55 6.62
CA ARG A 161 -15.50 13.48 6.79
C ARG A 161 -15.83 12.85 5.42
N CYS A 162 -15.59 11.56 5.30
CA CYS A 162 -15.70 10.79 4.06
C CYS A 162 -16.93 9.87 4.14
N ARG A 163 -17.96 10.12 3.33
CA ARG A 163 -19.13 9.20 3.24
C ARG A 163 -18.76 7.95 2.44
N TYR A 164 -19.23 6.79 2.89
CA TYR A 164 -19.07 5.54 2.15
C TYR A 164 -19.91 5.54 0.85
N PRO A 165 -19.49 4.82 -0.21
CA PRO A 165 -18.19 4.18 -0.34
C PRO A 165 -17.07 5.14 -0.77
N PHE A 166 -15.85 4.91 -0.30
CA PHE A 166 -14.68 5.72 -0.70
C PHE A 166 -13.40 4.89 -0.85
N LEU A 167 -12.41 5.48 -1.51
CA LEU A 167 -11.03 5.00 -1.55
C LEU A 167 -10.09 6.00 -0.87
N LEU A 168 -9.18 5.53 -0.02
CA LEU A 168 -8.11 6.34 0.58
C LEU A 168 -6.74 5.86 0.11
N SER A 169 -5.81 6.81 -0.05
CA SER A 169 -4.37 6.51 -0.10
C SER A 169 -3.66 7.12 1.11
N VAL A 170 -3.01 6.27 1.91
CA VAL A 170 -2.38 6.66 3.18
C VAL A 170 -0.89 6.89 3.01
N ASP A 171 -0.44 8.12 3.25
CA ASP A 171 0.96 8.57 3.08
C ASP A 171 1.79 8.45 4.37
N SER A 172 1.20 7.91 5.44
CA SER A 172 1.92 7.55 6.65
C SER A 172 2.43 6.11 6.60
N PHE A 173 3.69 5.92 7.00
CA PHE A 173 4.34 4.61 7.11
C PHE A 173 4.99 4.38 8.48
N LEU A 174 4.89 5.37 9.39
CA LEU A 174 5.47 5.29 10.72
C LEU A 174 4.62 4.35 11.59
N THR A 175 5.07 3.10 11.66
CA THR A 175 4.48 2.05 12.47
C THR A 175 5.14 1.98 13.84
N TYR A 176 4.37 1.64 14.87
CA TYR A 176 4.96 1.16 16.11
C TYR A 176 5.29 -0.32 15.92
N ALA A 177 6.38 -0.83 16.51
CA ALA A 177 6.74 -2.24 16.36
C ALA A 177 5.56 -3.13 16.79
N SER A 178 4.84 -3.69 15.82
CA SER A 178 3.67 -4.52 16.08
C SER A 178 4.10 -5.82 16.74
N ASN A 179 3.65 -6.03 17.98
CA ASN A 179 3.81 -7.29 18.69
C ASN A 179 2.86 -8.33 18.12
N LEU A 180 3.21 -8.91 16.97
CA LEU A 180 2.50 -10.02 16.38
C LEU A 180 2.49 -11.22 17.33
N ASN A 181 1.30 -11.69 17.69
CA ASN A 181 1.14 -12.86 18.53
C ASN A 181 1.52 -14.13 17.75
N ILE A 182 2.48 -14.91 18.27
CA ILE A 182 2.92 -16.19 17.67
C ILE A 182 1.74 -17.16 17.45
N ILE A 183 0.75 -17.17 18.35
CA ILE A 183 -0.46 -18.00 18.24
C ILE A 183 -1.32 -17.54 17.05
N ALA A 184 -1.44 -16.23 16.83
CA ALA A 184 -2.15 -15.68 15.67
C ALA A 184 -1.42 -16.05 14.38
N LEU A 185 -0.09 -15.96 14.36
CA LEU A 185 0.73 -16.35 13.22
C LEU A 185 0.58 -17.84 12.88
N LYS A 186 0.65 -18.73 13.87
CA LYS A 186 0.43 -20.18 13.67
C LYS A 186 -0.97 -20.51 13.17
N ARG A 187 -2.00 -19.75 13.59
CA ARG A 187 -3.36 -19.89 13.03
C ARG A 187 -3.42 -19.42 11.58
N ALA A 188 -2.82 -18.27 11.28
CA ALA A 188 -2.78 -17.72 9.92
C ALA A 188 -2.00 -18.61 8.93
N GLN A 189 -0.99 -19.34 9.39
CA GLN A 189 -0.27 -20.30 8.54
C GLN A 189 -1.16 -21.45 8.04
N LYS A 190 -2.22 -21.79 8.80
CA LYS A 190 -3.19 -22.84 8.45
C LYS A 190 -4.41 -22.31 7.71
N TRP A 191 -4.47 -21.00 7.45
CA TRP A 191 -5.57 -20.39 6.71
C TRP A 191 -5.57 -20.90 5.27
N GLU A 192 -6.76 -21.19 4.77
CA GLU A 192 -6.98 -21.61 3.39
C GLU A 192 -6.98 -20.39 2.47
N TYR A 193 -6.05 -20.38 1.53
CA TYR A 193 -5.85 -19.24 0.64
C TYR A 193 -6.98 -19.17 -0.38
N LYS A 194 -7.63 -18.03 -0.48
CA LYS A 194 -8.53 -17.72 -1.59
C LYS A 194 -7.73 -17.25 -2.80
N ILE A 195 -7.20 -18.22 -3.54
CA ILE A 195 -6.41 -17.98 -4.75
C ILE A 195 -7.36 -17.77 -5.93
N ILE A 196 -7.18 -16.68 -6.65
CA ILE A 196 -8.00 -16.32 -7.81
C ILE A 196 -7.09 -16.19 -9.02
N SER A 197 -7.36 -17.01 -10.03
CA SER A 197 -6.68 -16.96 -11.33
C SER A 197 -7.31 -15.93 -12.26
N SER A 198 -6.65 -15.63 -13.38
CA SER A 198 -7.23 -14.78 -14.44
C SER A 198 -8.51 -15.37 -15.04
N GLU A 199 -8.57 -16.70 -15.14
CA GLU A 199 -9.72 -17.45 -15.66
C GLU A 199 -10.90 -17.39 -14.70
N GLU A 200 -10.65 -17.63 -13.41
CA GLU A 200 -11.69 -17.52 -12.39
C GLU A 200 -12.20 -16.08 -12.28
N LEU A 201 -11.31 -15.09 -12.40
CA LEU A 201 -11.70 -13.69 -12.41
C LEU A 201 -12.55 -13.33 -13.64
N GLY A 202 -12.29 -13.97 -14.77
CA GLY A 202 -12.94 -13.69 -16.06
C GLY A 202 -12.40 -12.42 -16.73
N ILE A 203 -11.16 -12.04 -16.42
CA ILE A 203 -10.51 -10.85 -17.01
C ILE A 203 -9.87 -11.22 -18.36
N ALA A 204 -10.04 -10.37 -19.36
CA ALA A 204 -9.40 -10.57 -20.65
C ALA A 204 -7.87 -10.48 -20.51
N GLN A 205 -7.13 -11.32 -21.24
CA GLN A 205 -5.67 -11.30 -21.21
C GLN A 205 -5.10 -9.94 -21.69
N THR A 206 -5.82 -9.23 -22.55
CA THR A 206 -5.48 -7.87 -23.01
C THR A 206 -5.75 -6.78 -21.97
N ASP A 207 -6.23 -7.15 -20.78
CA ASP A 207 -6.56 -6.23 -19.69
C ASP A 207 -5.75 -6.49 -18.41
N CYS A 208 -4.89 -7.51 -18.38
CA CYS A 208 -4.05 -7.87 -17.24
C CYS A 208 -2.60 -8.18 -17.62
N GLY A 209 -1.70 -8.15 -16.63
CA GLY A 209 -0.27 -8.43 -16.83
C GLY A 209 0.40 -7.56 -17.88
N ALA A 210 1.53 -8.04 -18.41
CA ALA A 210 2.26 -7.36 -19.48
C ALA A 210 1.42 -7.11 -20.73
N ALA A 211 0.49 -8.00 -21.07
CA ALA A 211 -0.34 -7.89 -22.27
C ALA A 211 -1.38 -6.75 -22.18
N GLY A 212 -1.90 -6.47 -20.98
CA GLY A 212 -2.79 -5.34 -20.72
C GLY A 212 -2.07 -4.03 -20.36
N SER A 213 -0.75 -4.07 -20.20
CA SER A 213 0.05 -2.91 -19.79
C SER A 213 0.18 -1.91 -20.94
N LYS A 214 0.10 -0.61 -20.60
CA LYS A 214 0.32 0.50 -21.53
C LYS A 214 1.76 1.00 -21.53
N THR A 215 2.50 0.68 -20.49
CA THR A 215 3.92 1.01 -20.34
C THR A 215 4.76 -0.26 -20.24
N LYS A 216 6.04 -0.15 -20.61
CA LYS A 216 7.02 -1.24 -20.47
C LYS A 216 8.35 -0.64 -20.02
N VAL A 217 8.91 -1.20 -18.95
CA VAL A 217 10.26 -0.83 -18.50
C VAL A 217 11.28 -1.41 -19.48
N ILE A 218 11.98 -0.53 -20.21
CA ILE A 218 13.00 -0.92 -21.20
C ILE A 218 14.35 -1.18 -20.54
N ASN A 219 14.73 -0.34 -19.57
CA ASN A 219 15.99 -0.43 -18.85
C ASN A 219 15.83 0.13 -17.43
N SER A 220 16.61 -0.39 -16.48
CA SER A 220 16.71 0.12 -15.11
C SER A 220 18.17 0.15 -14.68
N VAL A 221 18.61 1.28 -14.12
CA VAL A 221 19.99 1.51 -13.69
C VAL A 221 20.01 1.94 -12.24
N ASN A 222 20.88 1.33 -11.44
CA ASN A 222 21.11 1.74 -10.06
C ASN A 222 22.14 2.87 -10.05
N ILE A 223 21.69 4.11 -9.82
CA ILE A 223 22.57 5.27 -9.68
C ILE A 223 22.91 5.42 -8.20
N ILE A 224 24.14 5.07 -7.82
CA ILE A 224 24.65 5.27 -6.46
C ILE A 224 25.41 6.59 -6.44
N TYR A 225 24.81 7.64 -5.88
CA TYR A 225 25.50 8.90 -5.63
C TYR A 225 26.43 8.74 -4.43
N LYS A 226 27.74 8.85 -4.65
CA LYS A 226 28.69 9.04 -3.54
C LYS A 226 28.51 10.46 -3.02
N LYS A 227 27.94 10.60 -1.83
CA LYS A 227 27.93 11.88 -1.11
C LYS A 227 29.35 12.15 -0.61
N GLU A 228 29.96 13.24 -1.06
CA GLU A 228 31.21 13.73 -0.50
C GLU A 228 30.88 14.65 0.68
N SER A 229 31.47 14.37 1.84
CA SER A 229 31.36 15.22 3.02
C SER A 229 32.58 16.12 3.14
N ILE A 230 32.35 17.42 3.33
CA ILE A 230 33.42 18.39 3.61
C ILE A 230 33.28 18.85 5.06
N GLU A 231 34.33 18.67 5.86
CA GLU A 231 34.39 19.25 7.21
C GLU A 231 34.81 20.72 7.11
N VAL A 232 33.93 21.61 7.58
CA VAL A 232 34.20 23.06 7.60
C VAL A 232 34.70 23.46 8.99
N GLY A 233 35.99 23.76 9.07
CA GLY A 233 36.63 24.31 10.28
C GLY A 233 36.39 25.80 10.47
N GLY A 234 36.99 26.37 11.54
CA GLY A 234 36.99 27.81 11.79
C GLY A 234 35.89 28.30 12.75
N SER A 235 35.79 29.62 12.83
CA SER A 235 34.80 30.36 13.62
C SER A 235 33.38 30.17 13.08
N ILE A 236 32.38 30.49 13.91
CA ILE A 236 30.96 30.43 13.54
C ILE A 236 30.68 31.24 12.26
N LYS A 237 31.35 32.38 12.10
CA LYS A 237 31.20 33.25 10.93
C LYS A 237 31.72 32.59 9.66
N GLU A 238 32.90 31.98 9.71
CA GLU A 238 33.49 31.29 8.56
C GLU A 238 32.65 30.08 8.13
N LYS A 239 32.08 29.35 9.09
CA LYS A 239 31.14 28.27 8.81
C LYS A 239 29.87 28.80 8.13
N ALA A 240 29.30 29.90 8.62
CA ALA A 240 28.11 30.51 8.02
C ALA A 240 28.37 31.03 6.60
N ASP A 241 29.53 31.66 6.36
CA ASP A 241 29.93 32.15 5.04
C ASP A 241 30.16 30.99 4.05
N HIS A 242 30.73 29.87 4.52
CA HIS A 242 30.90 28.67 3.69
C HIS A 242 29.56 28.05 3.28
N VAL A 243 28.62 27.89 4.23
CA VAL A 243 27.27 27.40 3.93
C VAL A 243 26.55 28.33 2.96
N LYS A 244 26.65 29.65 3.15
CA LYS A 244 26.08 30.63 2.22
C LYS A 244 26.62 30.46 0.80
N LYS A 245 27.92 30.21 0.64
CA LYS A 245 28.55 29.98 -0.66
C LYS A 245 28.05 28.69 -1.32
N LEU A 246 27.89 27.61 -0.55
CA LEU A 246 27.36 26.34 -1.06
C LEU A 246 25.90 26.46 -1.53
N LEU A 247 25.07 27.22 -0.82
CA LEU A 247 23.66 27.45 -1.18
C LEU A 247 23.47 28.34 -2.43
N GLN A 248 24.52 29.03 -2.87
CA GLN A 248 24.49 29.92 -4.03
C GLN A 248 24.99 29.26 -5.34
N GLN A 249 25.48 28.02 -5.26
CA GLN A 249 25.91 27.21 -6.41
C GLN A 249 24.75 26.37 -6.93
#